data_AF-A0A7S2E9C9-F1
#
_entry.id   AF-A0A7S2E9C9-F1
#
_cell.length_a   1.000
_cell.length_b   1.000
_cell.length_c   1.000
_cell.angle_alpha   90.00
_cell.angle_beta   90.00
_cell.angle_gamma   90.00
#
_symmetry.space_group_name_H-M   'P 1'
#
loop_
_entity.id
_entity.type
_entity.pdbx_description
1 polymer ?
#
loop_
_entity_poly.entity_id
_entity_poly.type
_entity_poly.pdbx_seq_one_letter_code
_entity_poly.pdbx_strand_id
1 'polypeptide(L)'
;IALRLRWYGAGEPKLVFVERKSHRDKWTGEVSVKERFMIDESEVQQIMNGTYPIEKKKKEMMNTMGSTQSEADEWELLVRQCTQVISSKQLVPTMRTQYMRTAFQIPFDATVRISLDTNLCMISERGYDLKNNTVWHRDSEKALAYNEITRFPHAILEIKLELSG
;
A
#
# COMPACT_ATOMS: atom_id res chain seq x y z
N ILE A 1 -8.15 -4.98 -10.09
CA ILE A 1 -7.80 -4.50 -8.73
C ILE A 1 -6.33 -4.77 -8.47
N ALA A 2 -5.63 -3.82 -7.85
CA ALA A 2 -4.27 -4.02 -7.34
C ALA A 2 -4.27 -3.73 -5.84
N LEU A 3 -3.63 -4.60 -5.06
CA LEU A 3 -3.48 -4.46 -3.62
C LEU A 3 -1.98 -4.40 -3.29
N ARG A 4 -1.58 -3.52 -2.39
CA ARG A 4 -0.19 -3.41 -1.95
C ARG A 4 -0.11 -2.98 -0.49
N LEU A 5 0.91 -3.49 0.19
CA LEU A 5 1.33 -3.05 1.51
C LEU A 5 2.52 -2.14 1.32
N ARG A 6 2.45 -0.91 1.85
CA ARG A 6 3.48 0.11 1.69
C ARG A 6 3.91 0.65 3.04
N TRP A 7 5.20 0.92 3.18
CA TRP A 7 5.72 1.75 4.26
C TRP A 7 6.68 2.81 3.69
N TYR A 8 7.03 3.79 4.52
CA TYR A 8 8.02 4.81 4.20
C TYR A 8 9.23 4.68 5.13
N GLY A 9 10.39 5.08 4.64
CA GLY A 9 11.65 4.99 5.37
C GLY A 9 12.42 3.70 5.10
N ALA A 10 13.63 3.66 5.64
CA ALA A 10 14.47 2.47 5.62
C ALA A 10 14.22 1.61 6.86
N GLY A 11 14.51 0.30 6.75
CA GLY A 11 14.37 -0.65 7.84
C GLY A 11 12.95 -1.20 8.02
N GLU A 12 12.75 -1.83 9.17
CA GLU A 12 11.49 -2.46 9.57
C GLU A 12 10.40 -1.39 9.83
N PRO A 13 9.21 -1.53 9.23
CA PRO A 13 8.14 -0.56 9.40
C PRO A 13 7.53 -0.64 10.79
N LYS A 14 7.10 0.51 11.32
CA LYS A 14 6.15 0.55 12.45
C LYS A 14 4.71 0.66 11.98
N LEU A 15 4.51 1.41 10.89
CA LEU A 15 3.20 1.73 10.32
C LEU A 15 3.18 1.27 8.86
N VAL A 16 2.09 0.62 8.47
CA VAL A 16 1.90 0.07 7.12
C VAL A 16 0.61 0.62 6.52
N PHE A 17 0.70 1.07 5.28
CA PHE A 17 -0.43 1.48 4.46
C PHE A 17 -0.91 0.29 3.65
N VAL A 18 -2.14 -0.15 3.90
CA VAL A 18 -2.83 -1.12 3.04
C VAL A 18 -3.54 -0.34 1.95
N GLU A 19 -3.02 -0.41 0.73
CA GLU A 19 -3.50 0.40 -0.39
C GLU A 19 -4.19 -0.47 -1.45
N ARG A 20 -5.36 -0.02 -1.90
CA ARG A 20 -6.14 -0.64 -2.97
C ARG A 20 -6.29 0.33 -4.14
N LYS A 21 -6.02 -0.16 -5.34
CA LYS A 21 -6.33 0.54 -6.59
C LYS A 21 -7.35 -0.26 -7.41
N SER A 22 -8.48 0.35 -7.67
CA SER A 22 -9.53 -0.19 -8.53
C SER A 22 -9.52 0.59 -9.85
N HIS A 23 -9.13 -0.09 -10.93
CA HIS A 23 -9.24 0.47 -12.26
C HIS A 23 -10.69 0.33 -12.73
N ARG A 24 -11.24 1.41 -13.26
CA ARG A 24 -12.54 1.46 -13.92
C ARG A 24 -12.30 1.99 -15.34
N ASP A 25 -12.94 1.37 -16.32
CA ASP A 25 -12.72 1.71 -17.73
C ASP A 25 -13.36 3.05 -18.07
N LYS A 26 -12.65 3.86 -18.87
CA LYS A 26 -13.05 5.24 -19.17
C LYS A 26 -14.44 5.37 -19.82
N TRP A 27 -14.91 4.36 -20.54
CA TRP A 27 -16.22 4.37 -21.20
C TRP A 27 -17.39 4.35 -20.20
N THR A 28 -17.15 3.89 -18.96
CA THR A 28 -18.16 3.91 -17.88
C THR A 28 -18.34 5.29 -17.25
N GLY A 29 -17.46 6.26 -17.56
CA GLY A 29 -17.44 7.58 -16.91
C GLY A 29 -16.90 7.56 -15.48
N GLU A 30 -16.56 6.39 -14.93
CA GLU A 30 -16.12 6.25 -13.54
C GLU A 30 -14.59 6.39 -13.41
N VAL A 31 -14.17 7.16 -12.41
CA VAL A 31 -12.74 7.43 -12.17
C VAL A 31 -12.09 6.25 -11.46
N SER A 32 -10.84 5.93 -11.82
CA SER A 32 -10.05 4.94 -11.09
C SER A 32 -9.82 5.38 -9.65
N VAL A 33 -10.27 4.57 -8.70
CA VAL A 33 -10.24 4.89 -7.26
C VAL A 33 -8.96 4.34 -6.60
N LYS A 34 -8.35 5.15 -5.74
CA LYS A 34 -7.22 4.78 -4.88
C LYS A 34 -7.61 5.03 -3.43
N GLU A 35 -7.72 3.96 -2.66
CA GLU A 35 -8.08 4.02 -1.25
C GLU A 35 -6.98 3.37 -0.41
N ARG A 36 -6.87 3.78 0.85
CA ARG A 36 -5.93 3.19 1.79
C ARG A 36 -6.40 3.34 3.22
N PHE A 37 -5.93 2.45 4.08
CA PHE A 37 -5.98 2.61 5.53
C PHE A 37 -4.59 2.28 6.12
N MET A 38 -4.37 2.71 7.36
CA MET A 38 -3.13 2.48 8.09
C MET A 38 -3.36 1.44 9.19
N ILE A 39 -2.36 0.60 9.42
CA ILE A 39 -2.30 -0.36 10.52
C ILE A 39 -0.88 -0.39 11.08
N ASP A 40 -0.73 -0.86 12.32
CA ASP A 40 0.58 -1.17 12.86
C ASP A 40 1.16 -2.41 12.14
N GLU A 41 2.48 -2.47 12.04
CA GLU A 41 3.18 -3.60 11.39
C GLU A 41 2.77 -4.95 12.00
N SER A 42 2.64 -4.99 13.33
CA SER A 42 2.25 -6.19 14.09
C SER A 42 0.85 -6.71 13.77
N GLU A 43 0.02 -5.90 13.10
CA GLU A 43 -1.35 -6.22 12.74
C GLU A 43 -1.49 -6.67 11.28
N VAL A 44 -0.43 -6.54 10.47
CA VAL A 44 -0.47 -6.90 9.04
C VAL A 44 -0.86 -8.37 8.84
N GLN A 45 -0.33 -9.28 9.66
CA GLN A 45 -0.69 -10.69 9.55
C GLN A 45 -2.16 -10.97 9.86
N GLN A 46 -2.76 -10.18 10.74
CA GLN A 46 -4.18 -10.35 11.05
C GLN A 46 -5.05 -9.94 9.86
N ILE A 47 -4.63 -8.94 9.08
CA ILE A 47 -5.27 -8.58 7.81
C ILE A 47 -5.10 -9.70 6.78
N MET A 48 -3.89 -10.23 6.63
CA MET A 48 -3.56 -11.27 5.67
C MET A 48 -4.31 -12.58 5.95
N ASN A 49 -4.44 -12.95 7.23
CA ASN A 49 -5.09 -14.19 7.67
C ASN A 49 -6.59 -14.02 7.96
N GLY A 50 -7.12 -12.80 7.85
CA GLY A 50 -8.54 -12.51 8.10
C GLY A 50 -8.97 -12.57 9.56
N THR A 51 -8.04 -12.45 10.50
CA THR A 51 -8.29 -12.43 11.94
C THR A 51 -8.30 -11.02 12.55
N TYR A 52 -8.15 -9.99 11.72
CA TYR A 52 -8.11 -8.59 12.18
C TYR A 52 -9.41 -8.18 12.90
N PRO A 53 -9.34 -7.60 14.11
CA PRO A 53 -10.51 -7.33 14.95
C PRO A 53 -11.22 -6.03 14.52
N ILE A 54 -11.85 -6.05 13.34
CA ILE A 54 -12.47 -4.89 12.68
C ILE A 54 -13.44 -4.15 13.61
N GLU A 55 -14.37 -4.86 14.26
CA GLU A 55 -15.38 -4.27 15.15
C GLU A 55 -14.77 -3.53 16.34
N LYS A 56 -13.74 -4.13 16.95
CA LYS A 56 -13.05 -3.55 18.09
C LYS A 56 -12.32 -2.27 17.65
N LYS A 57 -11.60 -2.33 16.53
CA LYS A 57 -10.87 -1.21 15.96
C LYS A 57 -11.79 -0.07 15.50
N LYS A 58 -12.95 -0.39 14.95
CA LYS A 58 -13.99 0.61 14.63
C LYS A 58 -14.46 1.36 15.87
N LYS A 59 -14.73 0.63 16.97
CA LYS A 59 -15.10 1.25 18.26
C LYS A 59 -13.99 2.14 18.81
N GLU A 60 -12.74 1.69 18.73
CA GLU A 60 -11.58 2.50 19.14
C GLU A 60 -11.43 3.77 18.30
N MET A 61 -11.64 3.68 16.99
CA MET A 61 -11.65 4.84 16.07
C MET A 61 -12.77 5.83 16.45
N MET A 62 -13.98 5.33 16.71
CA MET A 62 -15.12 6.16 17.14
C MET A 62 -14.91 6.85 18.49
N ASN A 63 -14.10 6.26 19.38
CA ASN A 63 -13.76 6.84 20.68
C ASN A 63 -12.65 7.91 20.57
N THR A 64 -11.98 8.02 19.43
CA THR A 64 -10.92 9.00 19.20
C THR A 64 -11.53 10.34 18.80
N MET A 65 -11.13 11.43 19.46
CA MET A 65 -11.64 12.76 19.16
C MET A 65 -11.37 13.13 17.69
N GLY A 66 -12.43 13.51 16.97
CA GLY A 66 -12.36 14.00 15.60
C GLY A 66 -12.73 12.99 14.50
N SER A 67 -12.99 11.72 14.83
CA SER A 67 -13.50 10.75 13.84
C SER A 67 -15.02 10.85 13.71
N THR A 68 -15.52 10.85 12.47
CA THR A 68 -16.96 10.83 12.17
C THR A 68 -17.46 9.40 11.97
N GLN A 69 -18.77 9.18 12.16
CA GLN A 69 -19.40 7.88 11.87
C GLN A 69 -19.17 7.46 10.41
N SER A 70 -19.26 8.39 9.47
CA SER A 70 -19.04 8.13 8.04
C SER A 70 -17.62 7.62 7.77
N GLU A 71 -16.60 8.24 8.37
CA GLU A 71 -15.20 7.81 8.20
C GLU A 71 -14.97 6.41 8.79
N ALA A 72 -15.57 6.10 9.93
CA ALA A 72 -15.48 4.79 10.54
C ALA A 72 -16.17 3.69 9.69
N ASP A 73 -17.30 4.02 9.07
CA ASP A 73 -18.03 3.12 8.17
C ASP A 73 -17.28 2.89 6.84
N GLU A 74 -16.71 3.95 6.25
CA GLU A 74 -15.86 3.86 5.06
C GLU A 74 -14.59 3.06 5.32
N TRP A 75 -13.94 3.29 6.47
CA TRP A 75 -12.78 2.52 6.91
C TRP A 75 -13.14 1.04 7.07
N GLU A 76 -14.22 0.71 7.76
CA GLU A 76 -14.66 -0.66 7.97
C GLU A 76 -14.92 -1.36 6.62
N LEU A 77 -15.64 -0.69 5.72
CA LEU A 77 -15.96 -1.22 4.40
C LEU A 77 -14.67 -1.55 3.63
N LEU A 78 -13.71 -0.63 3.62
CA LEU A 78 -12.44 -0.82 2.93
C LEU A 78 -11.64 -1.98 3.51
N VAL A 79 -11.54 -2.08 4.84
CA VAL A 79 -10.83 -3.17 5.52
C VAL A 79 -11.45 -4.52 5.17
N ARG A 80 -12.79 -4.65 5.30
CA ARG A 80 -13.51 -5.88 4.96
C ARG A 80 -13.30 -6.28 3.51
N GLN A 81 -13.40 -5.33 2.58
CA GLN A 81 -13.21 -5.60 1.16
C GLN A 81 -11.77 -6.05 0.86
N CYS A 82 -10.76 -5.43 1.48
CA CYS A 82 -9.37 -5.84 1.33
C CYS A 82 -9.14 -7.26 1.87
N THR A 83 -9.59 -7.56 3.10
CA THR A 83 -9.47 -8.89 3.70
C THR A 83 -10.20 -9.96 2.90
N GLN A 84 -11.42 -9.66 2.41
CA GLN A 84 -12.18 -10.56 1.55
C GLN A 84 -11.44 -10.86 0.24
N VAL A 85 -10.85 -9.85 -0.41
CA VAL A 85 -10.08 -10.05 -1.64
C VAL A 85 -8.83 -10.88 -1.40
N ILE A 86 -8.12 -10.66 -0.29
CA ILE A 86 -6.95 -11.47 0.08
C ILE A 86 -7.36 -12.94 0.24
N SER A 87 -8.41 -13.21 1.02
CA SER A 87 -8.88 -14.57 1.30
C SER A 87 -9.44 -15.26 0.05
N SER A 88 -10.39 -14.63 -0.65
CA SER A 88 -11.06 -15.24 -1.81
C SER A 88 -10.15 -15.51 -3.00
N LYS A 89 -9.10 -14.69 -3.19
CA LYS A 89 -8.12 -14.86 -4.27
C LYS A 89 -6.81 -15.50 -3.80
N GLN A 90 -6.73 -15.91 -2.54
CA GLN A 90 -5.54 -16.50 -1.92
C GLN A 90 -4.28 -15.66 -2.19
N LEU A 91 -4.39 -14.34 -2.00
CA LEU A 91 -3.30 -13.43 -2.29
C LEU A 91 -2.18 -13.58 -1.26
N VAL A 92 -0.95 -13.61 -1.76
CA VAL A 92 0.26 -13.65 -0.96
C VAL A 92 1.24 -12.58 -1.44
N PRO A 93 2.18 -12.12 -0.58
CA PRO A 93 3.30 -11.30 -1.01
C PRO A 93 3.96 -11.93 -2.24
N THR A 94 4.15 -11.12 -3.28
CA THR A 94 4.60 -11.63 -4.59
C THR A 94 5.77 -10.85 -5.14
N MET A 95 5.73 -9.53 -5.04
CA MET A 95 6.79 -8.65 -5.52
C MET A 95 6.86 -7.41 -4.63
N ARG A 96 8.08 -7.01 -4.26
CA ARG A 96 8.37 -5.73 -3.63
C ARG A 96 8.89 -4.77 -4.69
N THR A 97 8.31 -3.57 -4.74
CA THR A 97 8.85 -2.45 -5.52
C THR A 97 9.51 -1.46 -4.55
N GLN A 98 10.79 -1.18 -4.73
CA GLN A 98 11.53 -0.24 -3.90
C GLN A 98 12.15 0.85 -4.78
N TYR A 99 12.08 2.09 -4.34
CA TYR A 99 12.65 3.26 -5.03
C TYR A 99 12.88 4.39 -4.03
N MET A 100 13.71 5.35 -4.41
CA MET A 100 13.89 6.61 -3.69
C MET A 100 13.10 7.71 -4.40
N ARG A 101 12.19 8.37 -3.70
CA ARG A 101 11.33 9.41 -4.26
C ARG A 101 11.75 10.80 -3.80
N THR A 102 11.97 11.68 -4.76
CA THR A 102 12.04 13.13 -4.54
C THR A 102 10.78 13.77 -5.08
N ALA A 103 10.11 14.61 -4.28
CA ALA A 103 8.92 15.34 -4.68
C ALA A 103 9.23 16.85 -4.75
N PHE A 104 8.74 17.50 -5.81
CA PHE A 104 8.85 18.94 -6.02
C PHE A 104 7.43 19.50 -6.14
N GLN A 105 7.08 20.39 -5.20
CA GLN A 105 5.79 21.03 -5.15
C GLN A 105 5.94 22.40 -4.50
N ILE A 106 5.25 23.40 -5.06
CA ILE A 106 5.09 24.70 -4.41
C ILE A 106 3.98 24.56 -3.35
N PRO A 107 4.24 24.95 -2.09
CA PRO A 107 3.21 24.91 -1.04
C PRO A 107 1.95 25.67 -1.47
N PHE A 108 0.78 25.07 -1.21
CA PHE A 108 -0.55 25.62 -1.56
C PHE A 108 -0.82 25.81 -3.06
N ASP A 109 0.06 25.36 -3.94
CA ASP A 109 -0.15 25.33 -5.39
C ASP A 109 -0.18 23.87 -5.86
N ALA A 110 -1.30 23.50 -6.50
CA ALA A 110 -1.52 22.16 -7.03
C ALA A 110 -1.32 22.08 -8.55
N THR A 111 -1.10 23.21 -9.22
CA THR A 111 -1.08 23.34 -10.68
C THR A 111 -0.08 22.41 -11.33
N VAL A 112 1.12 22.31 -10.74
CA VAL A 112 2.18 21.40 -11.17
C VAL A 112 2.78 20.71 -9.96
N ARG A 113 2.74 19.37 -9.94
CA ARG A 113 3.45 18.53 -8.97
C ARG A 113 4.35 17.56 -9.69
N ILE A 114 5.62 17.53 -9.32
CA ILE A 114 6.62 16.67 -9.95
C ILE A 114 7.13 15.67 -8.92
N SER A 115 7.31 14.41 -9.32
CA SER A 115 8.08 13.43 -8.55
C SER A 115 9.08 12.71 -9.43
N LEU A 116 10.29 12.49 -8.89
CA LEU A 116 11.35 11.73 -9.51
C LEU A 116 11.65 10.50 -8.64
N ASP A 117 11.44 9.32 -9.21
CA ASP A 117 11.78 8.05 -8.58
C ASP A 117 13.12 7.54 -9.14
N THR A 118 14.11 7.38 -8.28
CA THR A 118 15.44 6.84 -8.60
C THR A 118 15.66 5.51 -7.89
N ASN A 119 16.70 4.77 -8.30
CA ASN A 119 17.07 3.47 -7.72
C ASN A 119 15.90 2.46 -7.68
N LEU A 120 15.03 2.48 -8.69
CA LEU A 120 13.90 1.58 -8.76
C LEU A 120 14.37 0.13 -8.94
N CYS A 121 13.92 -0.76 -8.08
CA CYS A 121 14.05 -2.20 -8.25
C CYS A 121 12.76 -2.94 -7.91
N MET A 122 12.65 -4.12 -8.50
CA MET A 122 11.62 -5.10 -8.22
C MET A 122 12.29 -6.32 -7.61
N ILE A 123 11.86 -6.74 -6.43
CA ILE A 123 12.41 -7.89 -5.71
C ILE A 123 11.31 -8.96 -5.62
N SER A 124 11.67 -10.22 -5.91
CA SER A 124 10.77 -11.35 -5.71
C SER A 124 10.47 -11.49 -4.22
N GLU A 125 9.17 -11.49 -3.92
CA GLU A 125 8.64 -11.87 -2.61
C GLU A 125 8.02 -13.28 -2.66
N ARG A 126 8.34 -14.08 -3.68
CA ARG A 126 7.95 -15.49 -3.75
C ARG A 126 9.15 -16.39 -3.51
N GLY A 127 8.88 -17.55 -2.92
CA GLY A 127 9.88 -18.62 -2.76
C GLY A 127 10.84 -18.44 -1.59
N TYR A 128 10.64 -17.42 -0.74
CA TYR A 128 11.34 -17.32 0.53
C TYR A 128 10.44 -17.84 1.67
N ASP A 129 11.07 -18.30 2.74
CA ASP A 129 10.37 -18.78 3.92
C ASP A 129 9.69 -17.61 4.66
N LEU A 130 8.36 -17.52 4.50
CA LEU A 130 7.49 -16.61 5.26
C LEU A 130 7.31 -17.05 6.73
N LYS A 131 8.10 -18.03 7.20
CA LYS A 131 8.05 -18.62 8.54
C LYS A 131 6.62 -19.02 8.89
N ASN A 132 5.98 -19.84 8.04
CA ASN A 132 4.57 -20.21 8.16
C ASN A 132 3.59 -19.00 8.18
N ASN A 133 3.80 -18.02 7.29
CA ASN A 133 3.00 -16.78 7.22
C ASN A 133 3.01 -15.98 8.53
N THR A 134 4.10 -16.03 9.29
CA THR A 134 4.27 -15.14 10.46
C THR A 134 4.94 -13.82 10.07
N VAL A 135 5.66 -13.78 8.95
CA VAL A 135 6.18 -12.54 8.33
C VAL A 135 5.52 -12.29 6.98
N TRP A 136 5.33 -11.03 6.61
CA TRP A 136 4.60 -10.63 5.39
C TRP A 136 5.51 -10.00 4.32
N HIS A 137 6.79 -9.85 4.66
CA HIS A 137 7.85 -9.46 3.75
C HIS A 137 9.12 -10.23 4.09
N ARG A 138 10.02 -10.38 3.12
CA ARG A 138 11.30 -11.03 3.34
C ARG A 138 12.18 -10.22 4.29
N ASP A 139 13.01 -10.96 5.02
CA ASP A 139 14.11 -10.45 5.84
C ASP A 139 15.08 -9.64 4.98
N SER A 140 15.38 -8.42 5.43
CA SER A 140 16.25 -7.47 4.73
C SER A 140 17.74 -7.77 4.90
N GLU A 141 18.13 -8.56 5.90
CA GLU A 141 19.52 -8.96 6.15
C GLU A 141 19.98 -10.09 5.23
N LYS A 142 19.04 -10.85 4.65
CA LYS A 142 19.34 -11.92 3.70
C LYS A 142 19.73 -11.35 2.33
N ALA A 143 20.92 -11.71 1.87
CA ALA A 143 21.40 -11.37 0.54
C ALA A 143 20.43 -11.87 -0.55
N LEU A 144 20.20 -11.01 -1.56
CA LEU A 144 19.37 -11.34 -2.72
C LEU A 144 20.19 -12.09 -3.76
N ALA A 145 19.67 -13.19 -4.29
CA ALA A 145 20.27 -13.80 -5.47
C ALA A 145 20.00 -12.93 -6.72
N TYR A 146 20.85 -13.05 -7.75
CA TYR A 146 20.73 -12.23 -8.97
C TYR A 146 19.38 -12.36 -9.70
N ASN A 147 18.76 -13.54 -9.62
CA ASN A 147 17.44 -13.81 -10.21
C ASN A 147 16.26 -13.37 -9.32
N GLU A 148 16.52 -12.90 -8.09
CA GLU A 148 15.50 -12.41 -7.18
C GLU A 148 15.30 -10.89 -7.24
N ILE A 149 16.15 -10.17 -7.98
CA ILE A 149 16.10 -8.72 -8.10
C ILE A 149 16.23 -8.28 -9.56
N THR A 150 15.33 -7.41 -9.99
CA THR A 150 15.44 -6.67 -11.25
C THR A 150 15.68 -5.21 -10.94
N ARG A 151 16.84 -4.69 -11.35
CA ARG A 151 17.18 -3.27 -11.24
C ARG A 151 16.72 -2.54 -12.49
N PHE A 152 15.84 -1.57 -12.34
CA PHE A 152 15.34 -0.81 -13.46
C PHE A 152 16.41 0.19 -13.91
N PRO A 153 16.75 0.26 -15.22
CA PRO A 153 17.92 1.01 -15.69
C PRO A 153 17.69 2.53 -15.80
N HIS A 154 16.49 3.01 -15.47
CA HIS A 154 16.11 4.42 -15.60
C HIS A 154 15.51 4.97 -14.30
N ALA A 155 15.47 6.29 -14.21
CA ALA A 155 14.62 6.99 -13.26
C ALA A 155 13.22 7.20 -13.88
N ILE A 156 12.19 7.33 -13.03
CA ILE A 156 10.83 7.64 -13.46
C ILE A 156 10.49 9.06 -13.03
N LEU A 157 10.21 9.93 -14.01
CA LEU A 157 9.68 11.28 -13.78
C LEU A 157 8.16 11.25 -13.97
N GLU A 158 7.40 11.60 -12.93
CA GLU A 158 5.96 11.79 -13.00
C GLU A 158 5.64 13.28 -12.82
N ILE A 159 4.90 13.85 -13.78
CA ILE A 159 4.38 15.22 -13.73
C ILE A 159 2.86 15.13 -13.64
N LYS A 160 2.29 15.76 -12.62
CA LYS A 160 0.84 15.89 -12.43
C LYS A 160 0.44 17.34 -12.61
N LEU A 161 -0.58 17.55 -13.45
CA LEU A 161 -1.14 18.86 -13.75
C LEU A 161 -2.57 18.94 -13.20
N GLU A 162 -2.88 20.03 -12.54
CA GLU A 162 -4.24 20.38 -12.12
C GLU A 162 -4.55 21.77 -12.68
N LEU A 163 -4.97 21.79 -13.95
CA LEU A 163 -5.29 23.03 -14.65
C LEU A 163 -6.74 23.40 -14.31
N SER A 164 -6.92 24.54 -13.65
CA SER A 164 -8.24 25.20 -13.58
C SER A 164 -8.60 25.67 -14.98
N GLY A 165 -9.61 25.05 -15.58
CA GLY A 165 -10.29 25.54 -16.78
C GLY A 165 -11.42 26.50 -16.41
#